data_AF-A0A7N6B4K6-F1
#
_entry.id   AF-A0A7N6B4K6-F1
#
_cell.length_a   1.000
_cell.length_b   1.000
_cell.length_c   1.000
_cell.angle_alpha   90.00
_cell.angle_beta   90.00
_cell.angle_gamma   90.00
#
_symmetry.space_group_name_H-M   'P 1'
#
loop_
_entity.id
_entity.type
_entity.pdbx_description
1 polymer ?
#
loop_
_entity_poly.entity_id
_entity_poly.type
_entity_poly.pdbx_seq_one_letter_code
_entity_poly.pdbx_strand_id
1 'polypeptide(L)'
;YTSFCGSYVKSSVTQIERRFDIPSSLIGVIDGSFEIGNLLVIAFVSYFGAKFHRPRLIAVGCLIMAVGSFLMALPHFFQGPYKYETSVSHSKNVNSTESILPCMTNHSMAAADETIDLKTQTDCEKTAGSYMWFYVLVGNLLRGIGETPIMPLGVSYVDDFSREENTPFYLACIHTVGILGPMFGYMLGSFLAKIYVDIGSVDLDTLTITYKDSRWVGAWWLGFIVTGAVVLLSSIPFWFLPKSLPKQGQEQSESKNTQLATVQEQENFLPEENQEHEEKEKPVTFQELAKDFIPSLRRLFNNSIYSMMILTYLVAVNGFIGLITFKPKYMEQIYGHSASKSIFLIGILNLPAVALGIITGGFVLKRFKLGVVGAARVSIASSFGSLCLLCIQIFVRCENAEVAGLTVSYQGVPQVSYNQQTLLSQCNMGCSCSTKHWDPVCSYNGLTYTSPCLAGCQTSTGTGKEMVFHNCTCVGEMMTPGMNMSVELGQCPRKGDCDYMFKIYMTLSVVGSFISACGGTPGYIVLLRSIQQDLKSLALGMQTLIVRTLGGIPPPIYFGALIDRTCLKWGTKLCGGRGACRIYDSDSFRYKLQDTNLEVFYSPSKHTRP
;
A
#
# COMPACT_ATOMS: atom_id res chain seq x y z
N TYR A 1 -1.82 15.58 -7.07
CA TYR A 1 -1.22 14.55 -7.96
C TYR A 1 -0.27 13.61 -7.20
N THR A 2 0.57 14.08 -6.28
CA THR A 2 1.45 13.23 -5.43
C THR A 2 0.67 12.13 -4.70
N SER A 3 -0.36 12.51 -3.93
CA SER A 3 -1.20 11.59 -3.16
C SER A 3 -1.98 10.60 -4.04
N PHE A 4 -2.32 11.02 -5.27
CA PHE A 4 -2.98 10.18 -6.28
C PHE A 4 -2.05 9.07 -6.78
N CYS A 5 -0.79 9.40 -7.07
CA CYS A 5 0.22 8.41 -7.47
C CYS A 5 0.54 7.45 -6.32
N GLY A 6 0.65 7.97 -5.09
CA GLY A 6 0.93 7.15 -3.92
C GLY A 6 -0.16 6.13 -3.63
N SER A 7 -1.43 6.53 -3.70
CA SER A 7 -2.54 5.59 -3.50
C SER A 7 -2.68 4.57 -4.63
N TYR A 8 -2.31 4.93 -5.87
CA TYR A 8 -2.25 3.97 -6.97
C TYR A 8 -1.23 2.85 -6.69
N VAL A 9 0.00 3.19 -6.25
CA VAL A 9 1.02 2.19 -5.86
C VAL A 9 0.43 1.21 -4.84
N LYS A 10 -0.17 1.73 -3.76
CA LYS A 10 -0.80 0.90 -2.70
C LYS A 10 -1.91 0.00 -3.25
N SER A 11 -2.70 0.49 -4.20
CA SER A 11 -3.77 -0.30 -4.83
C SER A 11 -3.24 -1.41 -5.75
N SER A 12 -2.04 -1.24 -6.31
CA SER A 12 -1.41 -2.17 -7.27
C SER A 12 -0.59 -3.29 -6.61
N VAL A 13 -0.38 -3.23 -5.29
CA VAL A 13 0.46 -4.14 -4.51
C VAL A 13 0.18 -5.62 -4.82
N THR A 14 -1.07 -6.06 -4.78
CA THR A 14 -1.43 -7.47 -5.02
C THR A 14 -1.15 -7.92 -6.45
N GLN A 15 -1.21 -6.99 -7.41
CA GLN A 15 -0.96 -7.29 -8.82
C GLN A 15 0.54 -7.42 -9.10
N ILE A 16 1.35 -6.54 -8.52
CA ILE A 16 2.81 -6.60 -8.58
C ILE A 16 3.32 -7.88 -7.92
N GLU A 17 2.78 -8.22 -6.74
CA GLU A 17 3.13 -9.45 -6.01
C GLU A 17 2.93 -10.70 -6.89
N ARG A 18 1.77 -10.80 -7.53
CA ARG A 18 1.42 -11.94 -8.41
C ARG A 18 2.21 -11.95 -9.70
N ARG A 19 2.44 -10.78 -10.32
CA ARG A 19 3.17 -10.66 -11.58
C ARG A 19 4.62 -11.12 -11.45
N PHE A 20 5.29 -10.75 -10.37
CA PHE A 20 6.69 -11.11 -10.14
C PHE A 20 6.87 -12.38 -9.30
N ASP A 21 5.76 -12.95 -8.80
CA ASP A 21 5.73 -14.13 -7.96
C ASP A 21 6.66 -13.97 -6.74
N ILE A 22 6.49 -12.86 -6.02
CA ILE A 22 7.33 -12.45 -4.89
C ILE A 22 6.58 -12.52 -3.56
N PRO A 23 7.28 -12.74 -2.42
CA PRO A 23 6.65 -12.74 -1.10
C PRO A 23 6.20 -11.34 -0.66
N SER A 24 5.22 -11.28 0.25
CA SER A 24 4.63 -10.03 0.75
C SER A 24 5.65 -9.14 1.46
N SER A 25 6.62 -9.76 2.14
CA SER A 25 7.76 -9.07 2.76
C SER A 25 8.59 -8.26 1.76
N LEU A 26 8.82 -8.79 0.56
CA LEU A 26 9.56 -8.09 -0.50
C LEU A 26 8.74 -6.93 -1.09
N ILE A 27 7.42 -7.11 -1.23
CA ILE A 27 6.52 -6.00 -1.55
C ILE A 27 6.62 -4.89 -0.51
N GLY A 28 6.74 -5.25 0.77
CA GLY A 28 6.98 -4.30 1.85
C GLY A 28 8.25 -3.46 1.63
N VAL A 29 9.34 -4.09 1.14
CA VAL A 29 10.59 -3.38 0.81
C VAL A 29 10.38 -2.44 -0.38
N ILE A 30 9.67 -2.88 -1.43
CA ILE A 30 9.34 -2.03 -2.58
C ILE A 30 8.53 -0.81 -2.13
N ASP A 31 7.54 -1.01 -1.28
CA ASP A 31 6.70 0.07 -0.76
C ASP A 31 7.51 1.06 0.10
N GLY A 32 8.33 0.56 1.02
CA GLY A 32 9.21 1.37 1.87
C GLY A 32 10.29 2.15 1.11
N SER A 33 10.68 1.70 -0.10
CA SER A 33 11.69 2.40 -0.91
C SER A 33 11.31 3.83 -1.29
N PHE A 34 10.01 4.16 -1.30
CA PHE A 34 9.54 5.53 -1.49
C PHE A 34 10.04 6.47 -0.39
N GLU A 35 9.92 6.06 0.87
CA GLU A 35 10.37 6.86 2.01
C GLU A 35 11.89 6.93 2.06
N ILE A 36 12.59 5.85 1.68
CA ILE A 36 14.04 5.87 1.51
C ILE A 36 14.44 6.95 0.50
N GLY A 37 13.79 6.97 -0.67
CA GLY A 37 14.04 7.98 -1.70
C GLY A 37 13.81 9.41 -1.20
N ASN A 38 12.73 9.63 -0.43
CA ASN A 38 12.41 10.92 0.14
C ASN A 38 13.50 11.39 1.14
N LEU A 39 13.88 10.51 2.08
CA LEU A 39 14.87 10.79 3.12
C LEU A 39 16.27 11.11 2.57
N LEU A 40 16.65 10.53 1.43
CA LEU A 40 17.95 10.79 0.79
C LEU A 40 18.13 12.25 0.38
N VAL A 41 17.05 12.94 0.04
CA VAL A 41 17.11 14.26 -0.62
C VAL A 41 16.45 15.36 0.21
N ILE A 42 15.66 15.02 1.23
CA ILE A 42 14.89 15.98 2.04
C ILE A 42 15.76 17.02 2.75
N ALA A 43 16.92 16.62 3.30
CA ALA A 43 17.83 17.56 3.97
C ALA A 43 18.42 18.57 2.97
N PHE A 44 18.85 18.08 1.81
CA PHE A 44 19.40 18.91 0.74
C PHE A 44 18.36 19.91 0.22
N VAL A 45 17.16 19.43 -0.10
CA VAL A 45 16.06 20.26 -0.62
C VAL A 45 15.56 21.27 0.39
N SER A 46 15.48 20.90 1.68
CA SER A 46 15.00 21.82 2.71
C SER A 46 15.97 22.97 2.97
N TYR A 47 17.28 22.71 2.96
CA TYR A 47 18.28 23.75 3.21
C TYR A 47 18.60 24.58 1.96
N PHE A 48 18.85 23.92 0.83
CA PHE A 48 19.28 24.62 -0.39
C PHE A 48 18.12 25.02 -1.30
N GLY A 49 16.99 24.31 -1.25
CA GLY A 49 15.86 24.54 -2.17
C GLY A 49 15.24 25.93 -2.04
N ALA A 50 15.24 26.52 -0.84
CA ALA A 50 14.75 27.88 -0.63
C ALA A 50 15.62 28.96 -1.29
N LYS A 51 16.91 28.69 -1.52
CA LYS A 51 17.88 29.60 -2.16
C LYS A 51 17.84 29.54 -3.69
N PHE A 52 17.32 28.44 -4.24
CA PHE A 52 17.16 28.24 -5.67
C PHE A 52 15.82 28.75 -6.19
N HIS A 53 15.61 28.63 -7.49
CA HIS A 53 14.35 28.99 -8.14
C HIS A 53 13.26 27.94 -7.78
N ARG A 54 12.54 28.17 -6.67
CA ARG A 54 11.63 27.18 -6.05
C ARG A 54 10.65 26.53 -7.05
N PRO A 55 9.91 27.26 -7.91
CA PRO A 55 9.04 26.64 -8.91
C PRO A 55 9.75 25.66 -9.85
N ARG A 56 10.94 26.00 -10.35
CA ARG A 56 11.72 25.12 -11.24
C ARG A 56 12.21 23.87 -10.50
N LEU A 57 12.56 23.97 -9.22
CA LEU A 57 12.96 22.80 -8.44
C LEU A 57 11.76 21.86 -8.20
N ILE A 58 10.57 22.40 -7.96
CA ILE A 58 9.31 21.63 -7.93
C ILE A 58 9.08 20.95 -9.29
N ALA A 59 9.25 21.69 -10.39
CA ALA A 59 9.08 21.15 -11.74
C ALA A 59 10.03 19.98 -12.03
N VAL A 60 11.31 20.11 -11.65
CA VAL A 60 12.32 19.04 -11.73
C VAL A 60 11.93 17.85 -10.85
N GLY A 61 11.45 18.09 -9.62
CA GLY A 61 10.91 17.03 -8.76
C GLY A 61 9.77 16.27 -9.42
N CYS A 62 8.81 16.97 -10.03
CA CYS A 62 7.73 16.34 -10.80
C CYS A 62 8.26 15.53 -12.00
N LEU A 63 9.28 16.01 -12.72
CA LEU A 63 9.89 15.25 -13.82
C LEU A 63 10.52 13.95 -13.31
N ILE A 64 11.30 14.00 -12.22
CA ILE A 64 11.90 12.81 -11.61
C ILE A 64 10.80 11.84 -11.15
N MET A 65 9.72 12.36 -10.56
CA MET A 65 8.58 11.56 -10.14
C MET A 65 7.88 10.87 -11.32
N ALA A 66 7.69 11.58 -12.44
CA ALA A 66 7.10 11.01 -13.66
C ALA A 66 8.00 9.92 -14.28
N VAL A 67 9.31 10.16 -14.34
CA VAL A 67 10.30 9.16 -14.78
C VAL A 67 10.25 7.93 -13.88
N GLY A 68 10.15 8.11 -12.56
CA GLY A 68 9.97 7.03 -11.60
C GLY A 68 8.73 6.19 -11.89
N SER A 69 7.58 6.84 -12.13
CA SER A 69 6.34 6.15 -12.51
C SER A 69 6.48 5.36 -13.81
N PHE A 70 7.07 5.95 -14.87
CA PHE A 70 7.28 5.23 -16.12
C PHE A 70 8.25 4.05 -15.95
N LEU A 71 9.30 4.20 -15.12
CA LEU A 71 10.23 3.12 -14.80
C LEU A 71 9.51 1.94 -14.12
N MET A 72 8.53 2.21 -13.24
CA MET A 72 7.71 1.14 -12.64
C MET A 72 6.88 0.39 -13.68
N ALA A 73 6.46 1.03 -14.78
CA ALA A 73 5.70 0.39 -15.86
C ALA A 73 6.57 -0.45 -16.82
N LEU A 74 7.87 -0.14 -16.96
CA LEU A 74 8.78 -0.78 -17.92
C LEU A 74 8.83 -2.31 -17.87
N PRO A 75 8.80 -2.98 -16.70
CA PRO A 75 8.85 -4.44 -16.62
C PRO A 75 7.82 -5.17 -17.48
N HIS A 76 6.63 -4.58 -17.66
CA HIS A 76 5.61 -5.19 -18.49
C HIS A 76 6.06 -5.32 -19.96
N PHE A 77 6.74 -4.30 -20.49
CA PHE A 77 7.19 -4.28 -21.88
C PHE A 77 8.42 -5.17 -22.13
N PHE A 78 9.22 -5.44 -21.10
CA PHE A 78 10.43 -6.28 -21.23
C PHE A 78 10.19 -7.77 -20.97
N GLN A 79 9.23 -8.11 -20.09
CA GLN A 79 9.08 -9.49 -19.59
C GLN A 79 8.15 -10.38 -20.44
N GLY A 80 7.57 -9.83 -21.52
CA GLY A 80 6.62 -10.56 -22.39
C GLY A 80 5.30 -10.92 -21.69
N PRO A 81 4.43 -11.68 -22.37
CA PRO A 81 3.10 -12.04 -21.84
C PRO A 81 3.17 -12.78 -20.50
N TYR A 82 2.23 -12.50 -19.62
CA TYR A 82 2.03 -13.19 -18.35
C TYR A 82 1.59 -14.63 -18.56
N LYS A 83 2.46 -15.54 -18.13
CA LYS A 83 2.17 -16.97 -18.06
C LYS A 83 1.70 -17.28 -16.65
N TYR A 84 0.46 -17.74 -16.53
CA TYR A 84 -0.08 -18.29 -15.29
C TYR A 84 -0.08 -19.81 -15.37
N GLU A 85 0.01 -20.48 -14.22
CA GLU A 85 -0.12 -21.94 -14.16
C GLU A 85 -1.55 -22.35 -14.55
N THR A 86 -1.65 -23.23 -15.55
CA THR A 86 -2.88 -23.85 -16.00
C THR A 86 -2.61 -25.32 -16.27
N SER A 87 -3.54 -26.18 -15.86
CA SER A 87 -3.50 -27.61 -16.16
C SER A 87 -3.89 -27.93 -17.61
N VAL A 88 -4.37 -26.94 -18.35
CA VAL A 88 -4.77 -27.04 -19.75
C VAL A 88 -3.58 -26.65 -20.64
N SER A 89 -2.95 -27.63 -21.28
CA SER A 89 -1.90 -27.38 -22.27
C SER A 89 -2.54 -27.18 -23.66
N HIS A 90 -2.44 -25.99 -24.24
CA HIS A 90 -2.89 -25.74 -25.61
C HIS A 90 -1.93 -26.40 -26.61
N SER A 91 -2.16 -27.67 -26.93
CA SER A 91 -1.58 -28.29 -28.13
C SER A 91 -2.25 -27.66 -29.35
N LYS A 92 -1.48 -26.94 -30.18
CA LYS A 92 -1.93 -26.34 -31.45
C LYS A 92 -2.13 -27.36 -32.59
N ASN A 93 -2.19 -28.65 -32.30
CA ASN A 93 -2.26 -29.69 -33.35
C ASN A 93 -3.62 -30.42 -33.36
N VAL A 94 -4.48 -29.98 -34.29
CA VAL A 94 -5.32 -30.76 -35.24
C VAL A 94 -6.30 -31.83 -34.69
N ASN A 95 -7.60 -31.59 -34.94
CA ASN A 95 -8.70 -32.57 -35.11
C ASN A 95 -8.77 -33.78 -34.16
N SER A 96 -8.90 -33.56 -32.85
CA SER A 96 -9.38 -34.60 -31.93
C SER A 96 -10.52 -34.04 -31.08
N THR A 97 -11.68 -34.70 -31.12
CA THR A 97 -12.88 -34.38 -30.32
C THR A 97 -12.77 -34.76 -28.85
N GLU A 98 -11.61 -35.26 -28.40
CA GLU A 98 -11.33 -35.56 -27.00
C GLU A 98 -10.17 -34.69 -26.49
N SER A 99 -10.49 -33.74 -25.61
CA SER A 99 -9.52 -32.84 -25.01
C SER A 99 -9.01 -33.35 -23.66
N ILE A 100 -7.70 -33.59 -23.60
CA ILE A 100 -6.78 -33.45 -22.45
C ILE A 100 -7.29 -34.11 -21.16
N LEU A 101 -6.77 -35.30 -20.82
CA LEU A 101 -6.99 -35.92 -19.51
C LEU A 101 -6.10 -35.26 -18.43
N PRO A 102 -6.68 -34.54 -17.44
CA PRO A 102 -5.92 -33.95 -16.34
C PRO A 102 -5.29 -35.01 -15.43
N CYS A 103 -6.03 -36.11 -15.17
CA CYS A 103 -5.54 -37.29 -14.48
C CYS A 103 -5.21 -38.40 -15.51
N MET A 104 -3.93 -38.69 -15.68
CA MET A 104 -3.43 -39.79 -16.52
C MET A 104 -2.94 -40.94 -15.64
N THR A 105 -3.49 -42.14 -15.84
CA THR A 105 -3.23 -43.34 -15.01
C THR A 105 -1.99 -44.14 -15.41
N ASN A 106 -1.38 -43.89 -16.57
CA ASN A 106 -0.35 -44.78 -17.16
C ASN A 106 0.92 -44.10 -17.70
N HIS A 107 1.12 -42.80 -17.45
CA HIS A 107 2.42 -42.18 -17.72
C HIS A 107 3.25 -42.16 -16.44
N SER A 108 4.26 -43.02 -16.35
CA SER A 108 5.42 -42.74 -15.51
C SER A 108 5.93 -41.35 -15.88
N MET A 109 6.20 -40.50 -14.89
CA MET A 109 6.71 -39.14 -15.07
C MET A 109 7.94 -39.13 -15.97
N ALA A 110 7.75 -38.96 -17.28
CA ALA A 110 8.76 -38.43 -18.19
C ALA A 110 8.60 -36.90 -18.22
N ALA A 111 8.57 -36.30 -17.03
CA ALA A 111 8.68 -34.88 -16.80
C ALA A 111 9.52 -34.73 -15.54
N ALA A 112 10.82 -34.95 -15.74
CA ALA A 112 11.91 -34.36 -14.98
C ALA A 112 11.60 -34.06 -13.50
N ASP A 113 11.72 -35.07 -12.65
CA ASP A 113 12.55 -34.89 -11.45
C ASP A 113 14.03 -34.98 -11.87
N GLU A 114 14.39 -34.27 -12.95
CA GLU A 114 15.77 -33.89 -13.12
C GLU A 114 16.05 -33.02 -11.90
N THR A 115 16.92 -33.51 -11.03
CA THR A 115 17.76 -32.64 -10.24
C THR A 115 18.36 -31.65 -11.21
N ILE A 116 17.70 -30.51 -11.40
CA ILE A 116 18.18 -29.44 -12.27
C ILE A 116 19.56 -29.13 -11.70
N ASP A 117 20.60 -29.41 -12.48
CA ASP A 117 21.97 -29.13 -12.07
C ASP A 117 21.99 -27.69 -11.57
N LEU A 118 22.64 -27.45 -10.42
CA LEU A 118 22.62 -26.16 -9.72
C LEU A 118 23.02 -25.04 -10.70
N LYS A 119 23.86 -25.37 -11.69
CA LYS A 119 24.28 -24.53 -12.80
C LYS A 119 23.15 -24.20 -13.77
N THR A 120 22.38 -25.18 -14.23
CA THR A 120 21.20 -25.01 -15.08
C THR A 120 20.07 -24.26 -14.37
N GLN A 121 19.93 -24.44 -13.05
CA GLN A 121 18.99 -23.65 -12.23
C GLN A 121 19.46 -22.20 -12.08
N THR A 122 20.76 -21.98 -11.83
CA THR A 122 21.35 -20.63 -11.76
C THR A 122 21.28 -19.91 -13.11
N ASP A 123 21.49 -20.64 -14.21
CA ASP A 123 21.40 -20.09 -15.56
C ASP A 123 19.93 -19.89 -16.00
N CYS A 124 18.99 -20.74 -15.54
CA CYS A 124 17.55 -20.49 -15.65
C CYS A 124 17.14 -19.25 -14.84
N GLU A 125 17.61 -19.08 -13.61
CA GLU A 125 17.31 -17.89 -12.79
C GLU A 125 17.89 -16.61 -13.42
N LYS A 126 19.08 -16.67 -14.02
CA LYS A 126 19.67 -15.57 -14.80
C LYS A 126 18.90 -15.27 -16.09
N THR A 127 18.39 -16.29 -16.78
CA THR A 127 17.68 -16.17 -18.07
C THR A 127 16.19 -15.83 -17.89
N ALA A 128 15.56 -16.30 -16.81
CA ALA A 128 14.16 -16.05 -16.45
C ALA A 128 13.94 -14.68 -15.77
N GLY A 129 15.00 -13.90 -15.57
CA GLY A 129 14.90 -12.45 -15.34
C GLY A 129 14.06 -12.04 -14.13
N SER A 130 14.17 -12.73 -12.98
CA SER A 130 13.48 -12.34 -11.74
C SER A 130 14.15 -11.15 -11.02
N TYR A 131 14.81 -10.24 -11.74
CA TYR A 131 15.25 -8.94 -11.24
C TYR A 131 14.35 -7.80 -11.72
N MET A 132 13.30 -8.07 -12.51
CA MET A 132 12.43 -7.01 -13.03
C MET A 132 11.67 -6.22 -11.94
N TRP A 133 11.44 -6.83 -10.77
CA TRP A 133 10.90 -6.13 -9.60
C TRP A 133 11.85 -5.03 -9.09
N PHE A 134 13.14 -5.08 -9.43
CA PHE A 134 14.11 -4.03 -9.11
C PHE A 134 13.79 -2.71 -9.82
N TYR A 135 13.26 -2.75 -11.05
CA TYR A 135 12.79 -1.54 -11.74
C TYR A 135 11.63 -0.90 -10.99
N VAL A 136 10.73 -1.71 -10.42
CA VAL A 136 9.62 -1.22 -9.58
C VAL A 136 10.16 -0.57 -8.30
N LEU A 137 11.16 -1.19 -7.68
CA LEU A 137 11.85 -0.63 -6.49
C LEU A 137 12.53 0.71 -6.80
N VAL A 138 13.38 0.76 -7.82
CA VAL A 138 14.09 1.99 -8.22
C VAL A 138 13.11 3.05 -8.68
N GLY A 139 12.05 2.67 -9.38
CA GLY A 139 11.00 3.59 -9.82
C GLY A 139 10.27 4.23 -8.64
N ASN A 140 9.91 3.44 -7.61
CA ASN A 140 9.28 3.97 -6.42
C ASN A 140 10.23 4.83 -5.57
N LEU A 141 11.53 4.50 -5.52
CA LEU A 141 12.57 5.32 -4.91
C LEU A 141 12.72 6.69 -5.61
N LEU A 142 12.80 6.70 -6.96
CA LEU A 142 12.81 7.95 -7.75
C LEU A 142 11.54 8.78 -7.51
N ARG A 143 10.39 8.11 -7.38
CA ARG A 143 9.12 8.76 -7.03
C ARG A 143 9.20 9.48 -5.67
N GLY A 144 9.87 8.88 -4.69
CA GLY A 144 10.16 9.50 -3.38
C GLY A 144 11.08 10.71 -3.47
N ILE A 145 12.15 10.60 -4.26
CA ILE A 145 13.07 11.73 -4.53
C ILE A 145 12.31 12.90 -5.17
N GLY A 146 11.47 12.61 -6.18
CA GLY A 146 10.70 13.62 -6.89
C GLY A 146 9.58 14.27 -6.05
N GLU A 147 9.01 13.56 -5.08
CA GLU A 147 8.00 14.10 -4.17
C GLU A 147 8.58 15.16 -3.21
N THR A 148 9.81 14.92 -2.77
CA THR A 148 10.50 15.66 -1.70
C THR A 148 10.39 17.20 -1.80
N PRO A 149 10.69 17.85 -2.95
CA PRO A 149 10.62 19.32 -3.06
C PRO A 149 9.22 19.90 -3.11
N ILE A 150 8.19 19.10 -3.39
CA ILE A 150 6.88 19.62 -3.76
C ILE A 150 6.21 20.34 -2.59
N MET A 151 6.13 19.67 -1.44
CA MET A 151 5.38 20.19 -0.29
C MET A 151 6.12 21.33 0.44
N PRO A 152 7.41 21.20 0.81
CA PRO A 152 8.12 22.26 1.52
C PRO A 152 8.29 23.53 0.67
N LEU A 153 8.64 23.39 -0.61
CA LEU A 153 8.86 24.54 -1.48
C LEU A 153 7.54 25.13 -2.00
N GLY A 154 6.52 24.29 -2.21
CA GLY A 154 5.20 24.76 -2.63
C GLY A 154 4.53 25.60 -1.55
N VAL A 155 4.51 25.12 -0.31
CA VAL A 155 3.91 25.85 0.82
C VAL A 155 4.65 27.16 1.07
N SER A 156 5.98 27.14 1.13
CA SER A 156 6.77 28.37 1.34
C SER A 156 6.66 29.37 0.18
N TYR A 157 6.53 28.91 -1.07
CA TYR A 157 6.31 29.82 -2.20
C TYR A 157 4.94 30.51 -2.11
N VAL A 158 3.88 29.79 -1.72
CA VAL A 158 2.57 30.40 -1.54
C VAL A 158 2.60 31.42 -0.40
N ASP A 159 3.16 31.04 0.75
CA ASP A 159 3.26 31.90 1.93
C ASP A 159 4.01 33.22 1.67
N ASP A 160 5.14 33.17 0.96
CA ASP A 160 5.96 34.36 0.67
C ASP A 160 5.25 35.38 -0.25
N PHE A 161 4.39 34.92 -1.16
CA PHE A 161 3.78 35.77 -2.19
C PHE A 161 2.29 36.11 -1.96
N SER A 162 1.60 35.43 -1.03
CA SER A 162 0.24 35.80 -0.62
C SER A 162 0.21 36.80 0.53
N ARG A 163 -0.93 37.50 0.67
CA ARG A 163 -1.22 38.28 1.88
C ARG A 163 -1.41 37.33 3.06
N GLU A 164 -0.95 37.74 4.25
CA GLU A 164 -1.08 36.95 5.48
C GLU A 164 -2.55 36.55 5.79
N GLU A 165 -3.50 37.40 5.39
CA GLU A 165 -4.94 37.14 5.51
C GLU A 165 -5.43 36.02 4.58
N ASN A 166 -4.81 35.88 3.40
CA ASN A 166 -5.21 34.95 2.34
C ASN A 166 -4.42 33.64 2.36
N THR A 167 -3.19 33.63 2.91
CA THR A 167 -2.34 32.44 2.98
C THR A 167 -3.07 31.23 3.57
N PRO A 168 -3.77 31.34 4.73
CA PRO A 168 -4.44 30.18 5.34
C PRO A 168 -5.49 29.55 4.43
N PHE A 169 -6.18 30.36 3.60
CA PHE A 169 -7.16 29.87 2.64
C PHE A 169 -6.49 29.08 1.50
N TYR A 170 -5.42 29.61 0.91
CA TYR A 170 -4.68 28.90 -0.15
C TYR A 170 -4.09 27.58 0.34
N LEU A 171 -3.52 27.56 1.55
CA LEU A 171 -3.02 26.34 2.16
C LEU A 171 -4.14 25.33 2.43
N ALA A 172 -5.31 25.79 2.90
CA ALA A 172 -6.48 24.93 3.07
C ALA A 172 -6.95 24.29 1.75
N CYS A 173 -6.94 25.04 0.63
CA CYS A 173 -7.24 24.51 -0.69
C CYS A 173 -6.23 23.42 -1.11
N ILE A 174 -4.92 23.68 -0.95
CA ILE A 174 -3.86 22.71 -1.29
C ILE A 174 -4.04 21.41 -0.49
N HIS A 175 -4.25 21.50 0.81
CA HIS A 175 -4.44 20.33 1.66
C HIS A 175 -5.72 19.56 1.33
N THR A 176 -6.83 20.26 1.02
CA THR A 176 -8.09 19.63 0.62
C THR A 176 -7.94 18.83 -0.67
N VAL A 177 -7.29 19.41 -1.69
CA VAL A 177 -6.98 18.69 -2.94
C VAL A 177 -6.04 17.50 -2.67
N GLY A 178 -5.10 17.65 -1.73
CA GLY A 178 -4.23 16.57 -1.26
C GLY A 178 -4.98 15.38 -0.67
N ILE A 179 -6.12 15.63 0.01
CA ILE A 179 -6.99 14.61 0.62
C ILE A 179 -7.85 13.88 -0.43
N LEU A 180 -8.24 14.55 -1.53
CA LEU A 180 -9.02 13.92 -2.60
C LEU A 180 -8.19 13.00 -3.50
N GLY A 181 -6.89 13.29 -3.65
CA GLY A 181 -5.98 12.51 -4.50
C GLY A 181 -6.04 11.00 -4.27
N PRO A 182 -5.98 10.52 -3.01
CA PRO A 182 -6.08 9.10 -2.68
C PRO A 182 -7.32 8.40 -3.25
N MET A 183 -8.49 9.05 -3.21
CA MET A 183 -9.75 8.49 -3.72
C MET A 183 -9.66 8.15 -5.21
N PHE A 184 -9.16 9.08 -6.01
CA PHE A 184 -8.98 8.87 -7.45
C PHE A 184 -7.98 7.76 -7.76
N GLY A 185 -6.91 7.61 -6.96
CA GLY A 185 -5.90 6.58 -7.21
C GLY A 185 -6.39 5.18 -6.87
N TYR A 186 -7.15 5.00 -5.78
CA TYR A 186 -7.84 3.74 -5.50
C TYR A 186 -8.91 3.43 -6.56
N MET A 187 -9.66 4.42 -7.04
CA MET A 187 -10.65 4.21 -8.09
C MET A 187 -10.01 3.77 -9.41
N LEU A 188 -8.91 4.41 -9.83
CA LEU A 188 -8.12 3.98 -10.98
C LEU A 188 -7.54 2.57 -10.77
N GLY A 189 -7.00 2.29 -9.59
CA GLY A 189 -6.50 0.97 -9.21
C GLY A 189 -7.56 -0.12 -9.31
N SER A 190 -8.77 0.15 -8.81
CA SER A 190 -9.89 -0.78 -8.88
C SER A 190 -10.30 -1.07 -10.32
N PHE A 191 -10.38 -0.04 -11.17
CA PHE A 191 -10.73 -0.18 -12.58
C PHE A 191 -9.68 -1.04 -13.32
N LEU A 192 -8.40 -0.70 -13.18
CA LEU A 192 -7.31 -1.41 -13.85
C LEU A 192 -7.11 -2.83 -13.30
N ALA A 193 -7.46 -3.09 -12.04
CA ALA A 193 -7.45 -4.44 -11.48
C ALA A 193 -8.46 -5.39 -12.16
N LYS A 194 -9.53 -4.88 -12.79
CA LYS A 194 -10.51 -5.70 -13.54
C LYS A 194 -10.04 -6.03 -14.95
N ILE A 195 -9.11 -5.26 -15.50
CA ILE A 195 -8.61 -5.42 -16.87
C ILE A 195 -7.41 -6.37 -16.83
N TYR A 196 -7.38 -7.38 -17.70
CA TYR A 196 -6.28 -8.34 -17.73
C TYR A 196 -4.95 -7.67 -18.10
N VAL A 197 -3.86 -8.11 -17.49
CA VAL A 197 -2.52 -7.50 -17.65
C VAL A 197 -2.04 -7.37 -19.09
N ASP A 198 -2.34 -8.36 -19.94
CA ASP A 198 -1.89 -8.45 -21.33
C ASP A 198 -3.00 -8.07 -22.33
N ILE A 199 -3.81 -7.07 -21.98
CA ILE A 199 -4.91 -6.61 -22.82
C ILE A 199 -4.44 -6.26 -24.24
N GLY A 200 -5.16 -6.76 -25.25
CA GLY A 200 -4.85 -6.55 -26.67
C GLY A 200 -3.80 -7.49 -27.25
N SER A 201 -3.11 -8.30 -26.44
CA SER A 201 -2.13 -9.28 -26.91
C SER A 201 -2.56 -10.73 -26.74
N VAL A 202 -3.52 -10.99 -25.85
CA VAL A 202 -4.12 -12.31 -25.61
C VAL A 202 -5.63 -12.24 -25.83
N ASP A 203 -6.20 -13.27 -26.45
CA ASP A 203 -7.64 -13.40 -26.61
C ASP A 203 -8.32 -13.72 -25.26
N LEU A 204 -9.17 -12.81 -24.80
CA LEU A 204 -9.85 -12.88 -23.51
C LEU A 204 -10.85 -14.04 -23.41
N ASP A 205 -11.30 -14.58 -24.55
CA ASP A 205 -12.26 -15.68 -24.61
C ASP A 205 -11.58 -17.05 -24.44
N THR A 206 -10.27 -17.11 -24.69
CA THR A 206 -9.46 -18.33 -24.45
C THR A 206 -8.99 -18.47 -23.00
N LEU A 207 -9.12 -17.41 -22.18
CA LEU A 207 -8.65 -17.41 -20.80
C LEU A 207 -9.56 -18.25 -19.89
N THR A 208 -8.96 -19.13 -19.08
CA THR A 208 -9.67 -19.95 -18.08
C THR A 208 -9.83 -19.26 -16.72
N ILE A 209 -9.29 -18.04 -16.57
CA ILE A 209 -9.29 -17.30 -15.30
C ILE A 209 -10.15 -16.05 -15.36
N THR A 210 -10.69 -15.68 -14.19
CA THR A 210 -11.49 -14.46 -14.00
C THR A 210 -10.83 -13.53 -12.98
N TYR A 211 -11.26 -12.27 -12.91
CA TYR A 211 -10.74 -11.28 -11.96
C TYR A 211 -11.01 -11.60 -10.47
N LYS A 212 -11.74 -12.69 -10.18
CA LYS A 212 -11.90 -13.25 -8.83
C LYS A 212 -10.82 -14.28 -8.48
N ASP A 213 -10.11 -14.81 -9.47
CA ASP A 213 -9.07 -15.84 -9.25
C ASP A 213 -7.80 -15.22 -8.65
N SER A 214 -7.21 -15.93 -7.69
CA SER A 214 -5.88 -15.67 -7.11
C SER A 214 -4.73 -15.55 -8.13
N ARG A 215 -4.88 -16.12 -9.32
CA ARG A 215 -3.89 -16.06 -10.41
C ARG A 215 -4.05 -14.84 -11.30
N TRP A 216 -5.18 -14.14 -11.22
CA TRP A 216 -5.45 -12.97 -12.02
C TRP A 216 -4.51 -11.82 -11.68
N VAL A 217 -3.94 -11.23 -12.73
CA VAL A 217 -3.13 -10.02 -12.67
C VAL A 217 -3.81 -8.95 -13.52
N GLY A 218 -4.16 -7.84 -12.89
CA GLY A 218 -4.73 -6.67 -13.53
C GLY A 218 -3.69 -5.85 -14.29
N ALA A 219 -4.13 -4.92 -15.13
CA ALA A 219 -3.29 -4.00 -15.92
C ALA A 219 -2.61 -2.91 -15.07
N TRP A 220 -1.78 -3.33 -14.12
CA TRP A 220 -1.09 -2.49 -13.14
C TRP A 220 -0.07 -1.52 -13.77
N TRP A 221 0.51 -1.86 -14.93
CA TRP A 221 1.47 -1.01 -15.63
C TRP A 221 0.79 0.23 -16.23
N LEU A 222 -0.47 0.11 -16.65
CA LEU A 222 -1.20 1.17 -17.33
C LEU A 222 -1.44 2.36 -16.40
N GLY A 223 -1.72 2.11 -15.12
CA GLY A 223 -1.94 3.21 -14.18
C GLY A 223 -0.66 3.91 -13.79
N PHE A 224 0.51 3.26 -13.88
CA PHE A 224 1.80 3.94 -13.76
C PHE A 224 2.07 4.88 -14.93
N ILE A 225 1.64 4.52 -16.15
CA ILE A 225 1.69 5.42 -17.31
C ILE A 225 0.74 6.59 -17.13
N VAL A 226 -0.52 6.33 -16.73
CA VAL A 226 -1.52 7.40 -16.51
C VAL A 226 -1.07 8.35 -15.41
N THR A 227 -0.64 7.82 -14.26
CA THR A 227 -0.14 8.64 -13.14
C THR A 227 1.11 9.42 -13.53
N GLY A 228 2.07 8.79 -14.22
CA GLY A 228 3.27 9.46 -14.76
C GLY A 228 2.93 10.59 -15.73
N ALA A 229 1.99 10.38 -16.64
CA ALA A 229 1.53 11.41 -17.59
C ALA A 229 0.85 12.59 -16.88
N VAL A 230 -0.03 12.34 -15.90
CA VAL A 230 -0.66 13.39 -15.10
C VAL A 230 0.38 14.23 -14.36
N VAL A 231 1.39 13.57 -13.77
CA VAL A 231 2.49 14.26 -13.09
C VAL A 231 3.32 15.09 -14.07
N LEU A 232 3.66 14.53 -15.23
CA LEU A 232 4.42 15.21 -16.27
C LEU A 232 3.70 16.47 -16.77
N LEU A 233 2.41 16.36 -17.07
CA LEU A 233 1.57 17.49 -17.47
C LEU A 233 1.48 18.54 -16.35
N SER A 234 1.40 18.11 -15.09
CA SER A 234 1.39 19.03 -13.95
C SER A 234 2.72 19.76 -13.72
N SER A 235 3.83 19.27 -14.28
CA SER A 235 5.14 19.94 -14.20
C SER A 235 5.22 21.18 -15.10
N ILE A 236 4.52 21.18 -16.25
CA ILE A 236 4.63 22.21 -17.28
C ILE A 236 4.36 23.63 -16.74
N PRO A 237 3.28 23.91 -15.98
CA PRO A 237 3.03 25.26 -15.46
C PRO A 237 4.13 25.81 -14.56
N PHE A 238 4.82 24.95 -13.80
CA PHE A 238 5.87 25.38 -12.86
C PHE A 238 7.12 25.93 -13.57
N TRP A 239 7.34 25.60 -14.84
CA TRP A 239 8.43 26.15 -15.64
C TRP A 239 8.23 27.62 -16.02
N PHE A 240 6.96 28.05 -16.13
CA PHE A 240 6.59 29.41 -16.50
C PHE A 240 6.42 30.35 -15.31
N LEU A 241 6.41 29.82 -14.08
CA LEU A 241 6.31 30.64 -12.87
C LEU A 241 7.63 31.40 -12.62
N PRO A 242 7.59 32.70 -12.31
CA PRO A 242 8.78 33.49 -12.04
C PRO A 242 9.42 33.14 -10.69
N LYS A 243 10.72 33.46 -10.54
CA LYS A 243 11.49 33.22 -9.31
C LYS A 243 10.87 33.92 -8.11
N SER A 244 10.37 35.13 -8.33
CA SER A 244 9.70 35.97 -7.35
C SER A 244 8.49 36.63 -8.00
N LEU A 245 7.37 36.64 -7.29
CA LEU A 245 6.19 37.44 -7.64
C LEU A 245 6.21 38.72 -6.78
N PRO A 246 5.68 39.86 -7.25
CA PRO A 246 5.37 40.96 -6.35
C PRO A 246 4.35 40.48 -5.32
N LYS A 247 4.55 40.78 -4.03
CA LYS A 247 3.62 40.35 -2.98
C LYS A 247 2.24 40.94 -3.27
N GLN A 248 1.18 40.14 -3.15
CA GLN A 248 -0.17 40.57 -3.50
C GLN A 248 -0.56 41.87 -2.76
N GLY A 249 -0.67 42.99 -3.48
CA GLY A 249 -0.98 44.32 -2.91
C GLY A 249 0.18 45.31 -2.82
N GLN A 250 1.42 44.89 -3.08
CA GLN A 250 2.60 45.76 -3.00
C GLN A 250 2.66 46.76 -4.18
N GLU A 251 2.13 46.40 -5.35
CA GLU A 251 1.97 47.32 -6.49
C GLU A 251 0.97 48.48 -6.19
N GLN A 252 -0.01 48.27 -5.30
CA GLN A 252 -0.92 49.35 -4.89
C GLN A 252 -0.28 50.35 -3.91
N SER A 253 0.73 49.93 -3.13
CA SER A 253 1.50 50.85 -2.29
C SER A 253 2.60 51.56 -3.07
N GLU A 254 3.29 50.87 -3.99
CA GLU A 254 4.32 51.49 -4.82
C GLU A 254 3.73 52.45 -5.87
N SER A 255 2.56 52.13 -6.46
CA SER A 255 1.85 53.06 -7.36
C SER A 255 1.31 54.30 -6.63
N LYS A 256 0.98 54.20 -5.32
CA LYS A 256 0.60 55.37 -4.51
C LYS A 256 1.80 56.18 -4.04
N ASN A 257 2.93 55.52 -3.74
CA ASN A 257 4.15 56.20 -3.32
C ASN A 257 4.91 56.87 -4.48
N THR A 258 4.72 56.41 -5.72
CA THR A 258 5.35 57.02 -6.90
C THR A 258 4.70 58.35 -7.32
N GLN A 259 3.50 58.68 -6.83
CA GLN A 259 2.85 59.98 -7.08
C GLN A 259 3.10 61.03 -5.99
N LEU A 260 3.81 60.68 -4.91
CA LEU A 260 4.03 61.57 -3.75
C LEU A 260 5.51 61.66 -3.36
N ALA A 261 6.42 61.65 -4.35
CA ALA A 261 7.85 61.79 -4.13
C ALA A 261 8.37 63.15 -4.62
N THR A 262 7.92 64.22 -3.97
CA THR A 262 8.67 65.49 -3.89
C THR A 262 8.48 66.08 -2.50
N VAL A 263 9.60 66.17 -1.78
CA VAL A 263 9.94 66.99 -0.59
C VAL A 263 10.54 66.13 0.54
N GLN A 264 11.75 66.52 0.92
CA GLN A 264 12.65 65.95 1.93
C GLN A 264 12.24 66.31 3.37
N GLU A 265 12.72 65.48 4.32
CA GLU A 265 13.06 65.76 5.75
C GLU A 265 11.90 66.10 6.71
N GLN A 266 11.84 65.73 8.00
CA GLN A 266 12.57 64.87 8.96
C GLN A 266 11.76 64.93 10.30
N GLU A 267 12.15 64.16 11.33
CA GLU A 267 11.74 64.15 12.77
C GLU A 267 10.80 62.99 13.19
N ASN A 268 11.29 61.91 13.84
CA ASN A 268 11.90 61.73 15.18
C ASN A 268 10.87 61.56 16.31
N PHE A 269 10.83 60.37 16.95
CA PHE A 269 10.63 60.19 18.40
C PHE A 269 11.11 58.79 18.82
N LEU A 270 12.35 58.69 19.30
CA LEU A 270 12.73 58.33 20.69
C LEU A 270 14.27 58.42 20.83
N PRO A 271 14.82 58.86 21.98
CA PRO A 271 16.21 59.28 22.12
C PRO A 271 17.17 58.15 22.52
N GLU A 272 18.38 58.18 21.98
CA GLU A 272 19.55 57.46 22.51
C GLU A 272 20.19 58.25 23.67
N GLU A 273 20.51 57.57 24.77
CA GLU A 273 21.85 57.65 25.35
C GLU A 273 22.15 56.44 26.28
N ASN A 274 23.19 55.71 25.89
CA ASN A 274 24.18 54.98 26.70
C ASN A 274 23.76 53.73 27.49
N GLN A 275 23.97 52.55 26.88
CA GLN A 275 25.11 51.68 27.23
C GLN A 275 25.22 50.50 26.23
N GLU A 276 26.45 50.30 25.77
CA GLU A 276 26.92 49.36 24.76
C GLU A 276 26.38 47.93 24.95
N HIS A 277 25.75 47.37 23.91
CA HIS A 277 25.97 46.01 23.41
C HIS A 277 25.18 45.83 22.10
N GLU A 278 25.75 46.33 20.99
CA GLU A 278 25.40 45.82 19.66
C GLU A 278 25.83 44.34 19.59
N GLU A 279 24.89 43.42 19.78
CA GLU A 279 25.06 42.06 19.26
C GLU A 279 24.99 42.12 17.73
N LYS A 280 26.16 42.36 17.13
CA LYS A 280 26.43 42.00 15.73
C LYS A 280 26.00 40.54 15.55
N GLU A 281 24.99 40.28 14.71
CA GLU A 281 24.71 38.94 14.20
C GLU A 281 25.98 38.42 13.53
N LYS A 282 26.73 37.59 14.27
CA LYS A 282 27.89 36.88 13.74
C LYS A 282 27.40 35.94 12.64
N PRO A 283 28.13 35.78 11.53
CA PRO A 283 27.84 34.73 10.57
C PRO A 283 27.96 33.40 11.29
N VAL A 284 26.82 32.74 11.55
CA VAL A 284 26.79 31.52 12.36
C VAL A 284 27.53 30.42 11.61
N THR A 285 28.72 30.09 12.10
CA THR A 285 29.57 29.05 11.53
C THR A 285 28.91 27.68 11.73
N PHE A 286 28.99 26.77 10.76
CA PHE A 286 28.38 25.42 10.84
C PHE A 286 28.81 24.65 12.11
N GLN A 287 29.99 24.95 12.65
CA GLN A 287 30.50 24.41 13.92
C GLN A 287 29.74 24.88 15.16
N GLU A 288 29.26 26.13 15.21
CA GLU A 288 28.45 26.63 16.33
C GLU A 288 27.02 26.10 16.24
N LEU A 289 26.47 26.04 15.02
CA LEU A 289 25.15 25.46 14.74
C LEU A 289 25.10 23.95 15.09
N ALA A 290 26.18 23.20 14.84
CA ALA A 290 26.31 21.80 15.23
C ALA A 290 26.52 21.61 16.75
N LYS A 291 27.21 22.55 17.42
CA LYS A 291 27.38 22.54 18.88
C LYS A 291 26.06 22.75 19.62
N ASP A 292 25.18 23.62 19.11
CA ASP A 292 23.88 23.89 19.72
C ASP A 292 22.78 22.89 19.33
N PHE A 293 23.01 22.11 18.26
CA PHE A 293 22.07 21.11 17.77
C PHE A 293 21.86 19.95 18.75
N ILE A 294 22.94 19.36 19.28
CA ILE A 294 22.85 18.21 20.21
C ILE A 294 22.18 18.59 21.54
N PRO A 295 22.54 19.71 22.21
CA PRO A 295 21.83 20.20 23.38
C PRO A 295 20.36 20.49 23.11
N SER A 296 20.02 21.07 21.96
CA SER A 296 18.64 21.35 21.56
C SER A 296 17.83 20.06 21.34
N LEU A 297 18.42 19.05 20.70
CA LEU A 297 17.81 17.73 20.54
C LEU A 297 17.57 17.06 21.90
N ARG A 298 18.53 17.15 22.82
CA ARG A 298 18.39 16.62 24.18
C ARG A 298 17.29 17.34 24.96
N ARG A 299 17.21 18.67 24.88
CA ARG A 299 16.15 19.48 25.50
C ARG A 299 14.77 19.11 24.94
N LEU A 300 14.68 18.86 23.64
CA LEU A 300 13.46 18.46 22.96
C LEU A 300 12.95 17.09 23.43
N PHE A 301 13.80 16.05 23.44
CA PHE A 301 13.40 14.71 23.89
C PHE A 301 13.29 14.56 25.42
N ASN A 302 13.91 15.45 26.19
CA ASN A 302 13.66 15.54 27.63
C ASN A 302 12.25 16.07 27.95
N ASN A 303 11.58 16.74 27.01
CA ASN A 303 10.18 17.11 27.19
C ASN A 303 9.31 15.84 27.10
N SER A 304 8.86 15.38 28.26
CA SER A 304 8.04 14.16 28.40
C SER A 304 6.80 14.15 27.51
N ILE A 305 6.13 15.31 27.35
CA ILE A 305 4.93 15.42 26.51
C ILE A 305 5.27 15.19 25.04
N TYR A 306 6.35 15.79 24.55
CA TYR A 306 6.79 15.61 23.17
C TYR A 306 7.16 14.15 22.87
N SER A 307 7.96 13.54 23.75
CA SER A 307 8.39 12.15 23.59
C SER A 307 7.22 11.16 23.60
N MET A 308 6.24 11.34 24.50
CA MET A 308 5.04 10.50 24.55
C MET A 308 4.14 10.69 23.32
N MET A 309 3.99 11.93 22.85
CA MET A 309 3.21 12.24 21.66
C MET A 309 3.84 11.65 20.39
N ILE A 310 5.18 11.72 20.26
CA ILE A 310 5.89 11.08 19.16
C ILE A 310 5.71 9.58 19.19
N LEU A 311 5.86 8.95 20.35
CA LEU A 311 5.69 7.50 20.48
C LEU A 311 4.27 7.09 20.06
N THR A 312 3.26 7.82 20.53
CA THR A 312 1.84 7.59 20.17
C THR A 312 1.61 7.75 18.66
N TYR A 313 2.17 8.81 18.07
CA TYR A 313 2.03 9.08 16.64
C TYR A 313 2.78 8.04 15.79
N LEU A 314 3.95 7.60 16.23
CA LEU A 314 4.71 6.54 15.58
C LEU A 314 3.92 5.24 15.55
N VAL A 315 3.35 4.83 16.69
CA VAL A 315 2.47 3.67 16.84
C VAL A 315 1.25 3.76 15.91
N ALA A 316 0.55 4.90 15.94
CA ALA A 316 -0.64 5.11 15.11
C ALA A 316 -0.32 5.06 13.60
N VAL A 317 0.77 5.70 13.17
CA VAL A 317 1.20 5.70 11.76
C VAL A 317 1.69 4.32 11.31
N ASN A 318 2.41 3.59 12.17
CA ASN A 318 2.85 2.22 11.89
C ASN A 318 1.64 1.33 11.53
N GLY A 319 0.63 1.32 12.40
CA GLY A 319 -0.57 0.54 12.17
C GLY A 319 -1.36 0.99 10.94
N PHE A 320 -1.47 2.30 10.72
CA PHE A 320 -2.13 2.85 9.53
C PHE A 320 -1.45 2.41 8.23
N ILE A 321 -0.12 2.51 8.14
CA ILE A 321 0.65 2.16 6.93
C ILE A 321 0.63 0.65 6.67
N GLY A 322 0.75 -0.18 7.71
CA GLY A 322 0.62 -1.63 7.58
C GLY A 322 -0.76 -2.04 7.07
N LEU A 323 -1.82 -1.48 7.69
CA LEU A 323 -3.19 -1.81 7.33
C LEU A 323 -3.55 -1.30 5.92
N ILE A 324 -3.25 -0.05 5.57
CA ILE A 324 -3.64 0.49 4.25
C ILE A 324 -2.99 -0.27 3.09
N THR A 325 -1.78 -0.80 3.29
CA THR A 325 -1.00 -1.53 2.28
C THR A 325 -1.56 -2.94 2.05
N PHE A 326 -1.86 -3.68 3.12
CA PHE A 326 -2.29 -5.08 3.00
C PHE A 326 -3.80 -5.31 3.14
N LYS A 327 -4.59 -4.28 3.43
CA LYS A 327 -6.05 -4.40 3.55
C LYS A 327 -6.76 -4.91 2.29
N PRO A 328 -6.41 -4.49 1.05
CA PRO A 328 -7.01 -5.11 -0.14
C PRO A 328 -6.79 -6.63 -0.18
N LYS A 329 -5.58 -7.07 0.17
CA LYS A 329 -5.19 -8.48 0.26
C LYS A 329 -5.95 -9.20 1.38
N TYR A 330 -6.07 -8.59 2.55
CA TYR A 330 -6.87 -9.12 3.67
C TYR A 330 -8.32 -9.36 3.24
N MET A 331 -8.96 -8.37 2.61
CA MET A 331 -10.35 -8.48 2.15
C MET A 331 -10.51 -9.58 1.08
N GLU A 332 -9.50 -9.76 0.24
CA GLU A 332 -9.50 -10.79 -0.78
C GLU A 332 -9.32 -12.20 -0.22
N GLN A 333 -8.38 -12.39 0.70
CA GLN A 333 -8.04 -13.72 1.25
C GLN A 333 -9.03 -14.20 2.31
N ILE A 334 -9.57 -13.29 3.13
CA ILE A 334 -10.48 -13.66 4.23
C ILE A 334 -11.91 -13.78 3.74
N TYR A 335 -12.41 -12.77 3.01
CA TYR A 335 -13.83 -12.72 2.60
C TYR A 335 -14.07 -13.22 1.17
N GLY A 336 -13.03 -13.57 0.41
CA GLY A 336 -13.17 -14.10 -0.96
C GLY A 336 -13.66 -13.07 -1.98
N HIS A 337 -13.51 -11.77 -1.71
CA HIS A 337 -13.87 -10.71 -2.66
C HIS A 337 -12.70 -10.34 -3.56
N SER A 338 -12.95 -10.13 -4.85
CA SER A 338 -11.90 -9.73 -5.81
C SER A 338 -11.12 -8.49 -5.36
N ALA A 339 -9.83 -8.43 -5.63
CA ALA A 339 -8.98 -7.26 -5.37
C ALA A 339 -9.62 -5.93 -5.83
N SER A 340 -10.21 -5.90 -7.02
CA SER A 340 -10.88 -4.70 -7.56
C SER A 340 -12.00 -4.18 -6.65
N LYS A 341 -12.88 -5.06 -6.16
CA LYS A 341 -13.99 -4.69 -5.25
C LYS A 341 -13.45 -4.16 -3.92
N SER A 342 -12.41 -4.78 -3.38
CA SER A 342 -11.78 -4.37 -2.12
C SER A 342 -11.14 -2.98 -2.24
N ILE A 343 -10.37 -2.74 -3.30
CA ILE A 343 -9.75 -1.45 -3.60
C ILE A 343 -10.83 -0.35 -3.78
N PHE A 344 -11.92 -0.65 -4.49
CA PHE A 344 -13.03 0.30 -4.68
C PHE A 344 -13.63 0.75 -3.35
N LEU A 345 -13.95 -0.20 -2.47
CA LEU A 345 -14.58 0.08 -1.18
C LEU A 345 -13.64 0.83 -0.22
N ILE A 346 -12.33 0.56 -0.26
CA ILE A 346 -11.36 1.37 0.47
C ILE A 346 -11.38 2.81 -0.03
N GLY A 347 -11.34 3.00 -1.36
CA GLY A 347 -11.32 4.30 -2.00
C GLY A 347 -12.54 5.18 -1.70
N ILE A 348 -13.75 4.60 -1.78
CA ILE A 348 -15.00 5.38 -1.69
C ILE A 348 -15.59 5.44 -0.27
N LEU A 349 -15.29 4.47 0.61
CA LEU A 349 -15.86 4.46 1.96
C LEU A 349 -14.85 4.89 3.03
N ASN A 350 -13.63 4.32 3.04
CA ASN A 350 -12.69 4.59 4.13
C ASN A 350 -12.00 5.94 3.99
N LEU A 351 -11.55 6.32 2.78
CA LEU A 351 -10.80 7.58 2.60
C LEU A 351 -11.66 8.83 2.86
N PRO A 352 -12.93 8.92 2.40
CA PRO A 352 -13.79 10.03 2.79
C PRO A 352 -14.08 10.08 4.29
N ALA A 353 -14.21 8.93 4.95
CA ALA A 353 -14.41 8.87 6.39
C ALA A 353 -13.21 9.45 7.16
N VAL A 354 -11.97 9.19 6.72
CA VAL A 354 -10.77 9.82 7.28
C VAL A 354 -10.81 11.34 7.07
N ALA A 355 -11.13 11.80 5.85
CA ALA A 355 -11.23 13.22 5.54
C ALA A 355 -12.25 13.95 6.44
N LEU A 356 -13.46 13.38 6.56
CA LEU A 356 -14.52 13.91 7.41
C LEU A 356 -14.11 13.91 8.87
N GLY A 357 -13.44 12.86 9.36
CA GLY A 357 -12.95 12.80 10.74
C GLY A 357 -11.95 13.91 11.07
N ILE A 358 -10.98 14.18 10.19
CA ILE A 358 -10.00 15.28 10.38
C ILE A 358 -10.72 16.63 10.50
N ILE A 359 -11.70 16.89 9.61
CA ILE A 359 -12.51 18.11 9.60
C ILE A 359 -13.35 18.21 10.87
N THR A 360 -14.03 17.13 11.27
CA THR A 360 -14.83 17.08 12.51
C THR A 360 -13.96 17.33 13.73
N GLY A 361 -12.76 16.75 13.81
CA GLY A 361 -11.80 16.99 14.89
C GLY A 361 -11.42 18.47 15.00
N GLY A 362 -11.14 19.13 13.87
CA GLY A 362 -10.88 20.57 13.83
C GLY A 362 -12.10 21.42 14.20
N PHE A 363 -13.29 21.03 13.73
CA PHE A 363 -14.54 21.69 14.05
C PHE A 363 -14.87 21.64 15.55
N VAL A 364 -14.67 20.49 16.20
CA VAL A 364 -14.88 20.31 17.64
C VAL A 364 -13.98 21.26 18.45
N LEU A 365 -12.70 21.38 18.09
CA LEU A 365 -11.78 22.31 18.75
C LEU A 365 -12.23 23.77 18.62
N LYS A 366 -12.67 24.16 17.41
CA LYS A 366 -13.13 25.53 17.13
C LYS A 366 -14.45 25.84 17.82
N ARG A 367 -15.44 24.95 17.72
CA ARG A 367 -16.81 25.16 18.21
C ARG A 367 -16.90 25.24 19.73
N PHE A 368 -16.11 24.41 20.42
CA PHE A 368 -16.08 24.34 21.88
C PHE A 368 -14.90 25.12 22.49
N LYS A 369 -14.10 25.81 21.67
CA LYS A 369 -12.92 26.59 22.10
C LYS A 369 -12.02 25.81 23.07
N LEU A 370 -11.74 24.54 22.74
CA LEU A 370 -11.02 23.65 23.62
C LEU A 370 -9.55 24.11 23.79
N GLY A 371 -9.13 24.25 25.04
CA GLY A 371 -7.71 24.46 25.39
C GLY A 371 -6.87 23.20 25.13
N VAL A 372 -5.57 23.25 25.46
CA VAL A 372 -4.63 22.13 25.25
C VAL A 372 -5.11 20.84 25.93
N VAL A 373 -5.59 20.95 27.17
CA VAL A 373 -6.14 19.81 27.93
C VAL A 373 -7.40 19.24 27.29
N GLY A 374 -8.29 20.10 26.78
CA GLY A 374 -9.49 19.67 26.06
C GLY A 374 -9.15 18.94 24.75
N ALA A 375 -8.20 19.47 23.98
CA ALA A 375 -7.70 18.84 22.76
C ALA A 375 -7.06 17.47 23.04
N ALA A 376 -6.26 17.37 24.11
CA ALA A 376 -5.67 16.09 24.53
C ALA A 376 -6.74 15.06 24.90
N ARG A 377 -7.80 15.45 25.64
CA ARG A 377 -8.91 14.55 25.96
C ARG A 377 -9.61 14.02 24.71
N VAL A 378 -9.86 14.86 23.71
CA VAL A 378 -10.45 14.43 22.43
C VAL A 378 -9.52 13.47 21.69
N SER A 379 -8.23 13.74 21.64
CA SER A 379 -7.23 12.87 21.00
C SER A 379 -7.11 11.51 21.69
N ILE A 380 -7.18 11.46 23.02
CA ILE A 380 -7.13 10.22 23.80
C ILE A 380 -8.44 9.43 23.61
N ALA A 381 -9.59 10.10 23.70
CA ALA A 381 -10.90 9.46 23.54
C ALA A 381 -11.08 8.85 22.15
N SER A 382 -10.64 9.55 21.10
CA SER A 382 -10.65 9.03 19.72
C SER A 382 -9.71 7.85 19.54
N SER A 383 -8.49 7.92 20.08
CA SER A 383 -7.53 6.80 20.02
C SER A 383 -8.07 5.57 20.74
N PHE A 384 -8.64 5.74 21.93
CA PHE A 384 -9.27 4.67 22.70
C PHE A 384 -10.50 4.09 21.96
N GLY A 385 -11.36 4.94 21.40
CA GLY A 385 -12.50 4.48 20.60
C GLY A 385 -12.08 3.69 19.37
N SER A 386 -11.03 4.14 18.68
CA SER A 386 -10.45 3.41 17.54
C SER A 386 -9.87 2.06 17.96
N LEU A 387 -9.20 1.99 19.11
CA LEU A 387 -8.65 0.75 19.67
C LEU A 387 -9.77 -0.25 19.99
N CYS A 388 -10.83 0.19 20.66
CA CYS A 388 -12.00 -0.65 20.96
C CYS A 388 -12.63 -1.22 19.69
N LEU A 389 -12.79 -0.40 18.64
CA LEU A 389 -13.33 -0.87 17.36
C LEU A 389 -12.40 -1.87 16.66
N LEU A 390 -11.08 -1.68 16.76
CA LEU A 390 -10.11 -2.61 16.21
C LEU A 390 -10.14 -3.96 16.96
N CYS A 391 -10.31 -3.95 18.29
CA CYS A 391 -10.53 -5.16 19.07
C CYS A 391 -11.81 -5.89 18.64
N ILE A 392 -12.92 -5.17 18.42
CA ILE A 392 -14.17 -5.77 17.94
C ILE A 392 -13.97 -6.43 16.58
N GLN A 393 -13.18 -5.83 15.68
CA GLN A 393 -12.91 -6.39 14.35
C GLN A 393 -12.21 -7.76 14.40
N ILE A 394 -11.44 -8.08 15.45
CA ILE A 394 -10.79 -9.40 15.62
C ILE A 394 -11.80 -10.52 15.74
N PHE A 395 -12.93 -10.23 16.37
CA PHE A 395 -14.00 -11.20 16.59
C PHE A 395 -14.88 -11.40 15.36
N VAL A 396 -14.76 -10.54 14.34
CA VAL A 396 -15.47 -10.71 13.07
C VAL A 396 -14.78 -11.81 12.24
N ARG A 397 -15.19 -13.06 12.48
CA ARG A 397 -14.62 -14.25 11.85
C ARG A 397 -15.37 -14.62 10.56
N CYS A 398 -14.60 -15.00 9.55
CA CYS A 398 -15.07 -15.79 8.41
C CYS A 398 -14.21 -17.05 8.39
N GLU A 399 -14.85 -18.21 8.18
CA GLU A 399 -14.16 -19.50 8.13
C GLU A 399 -13.20 -19.57 6.93
N ASN A 400 -12.22 -20.47 7.04
CA ASN A 400 -11.29 -20.77 5.96
C ASN A 400 -12.05 -21.21 4.70
N ALA A 401 -11.49 -20.91 3.52
CA ALA A 401 -11.98 -21.52 2.28
C ALA A 401 -11.82 -23.03 2.42
N GLU A 402 -12.85 -23.79 2.07
CA GLU A 402 -12.82 -25.24 2.10
C GLU A 402 -12.02 -25.74 0.89
N VAL A 403 -10.75 -26.07 1.13
CA VAL A 403 -9.79 -26.54 0.12
C VAL A 403 -9.27 -27.92 0.54
N ALA A 404 -9.56 -28.91 -0.29
CA ALA A 404 -9.19 -30.30 -0.04
C ALA A 404 -7.67 -30.46 0.11
N GLY A 405 -7.26 -31.09 1.21
CA GLY A 405 -5.86 -31.36 1.54
C GLY A 405 -5.09 -30.18 2.13
N LEU A 406 -5.71 -29.00 2.32
CA LEU A 406 -5.08 -27.83 2.93
C LEU A 406 -5.82 -27.32 4.17
N THR A 407 -7.13 -27.09 4.06
CA THR A 407 -7.96 -26.56 5.17
C THR A 407 -9.01 -27.57 5.63
N VAL A 408 -9.38 -28.50 4.75
CA VAL A 408 -10.28 -29.62 5.02
C VAL A 408 -9.67 -30.88 4.40
N SER A 409 -9.95 -32.06 4.98
CA SER A 409 -9.60 -33.33 4.36
C SER A 409 -10.45 -33.58 3.10
N TYR A 410 -10.06 -34.55 2.26
CA TYR A 410 -10.88 -34.98 1.12
C TYR A 410 -12.26 -35.50 1.54
N GLN A 411 -12.42 -35.92 2.79
CA GLN A 411 -13.68 -36.35 3.39
C GLN A 411 -14.52 -35.18 3.96
N GLY A 412 -14.06 -33.93 3.81
CA GLY A 412 -14.76 -32.74 4.31
C GLY A 412 -14.57 -32.46 5.80
N VAL A 413 -13.62 -33.11 6.47
CA VAL A 413 -13.33 -32.85 7.88
C VAL A 413 -12.41 -31.63 8.00
N PRO A 414 -12.75 -30.60 8.80
CA PRO A 414 -11.89 -29.44 9.01
C PRO A 414 -10.53 -29.84 9.59
N GLN A 415 -9.47 -29.67 8.81
CA GLN A 415 -8.10 -29.97 9.22
C GLN A 415 -7.12 -29.11 8.44
N VAL A 416 -6.49 -28.16 9.12
CA VAL A 416 -5.46 -27.29 8.52
C VAL A 416 -4.13 -28.05 8.46
N SER A 417 -3.58 -28.20 7.26
CA SER A 417 -2.30 -28.83 6.99
C SER A 417 -1.37 -27.90 6.22
N TYR A 418 -0.13 -27.81 6.69
CA TYR A 418 0.96 -27.13 5.99
C TYR A 418 1.81 -28.11 5.15
N ASN A 419 1.54 -29.42 5.24
CA ASN A 419 2.28 -30.45 4.51
C ASN A 419 1.71 -30.61 3.09
N GLN A 420 2.57 -30.68 2.07
CA GLN A 420 2.14 -30.90 0.69
C GLN A 420 1.59 -32.31 0.43
N GLN A 421 1.97 -33.29 1.26
CA GLN A 421 1.51 -34.68 1.10
C GLN A 421 0.01 -34.84 1.34
N THR A 422 -0.63 -33.96 2.11
CA THR A 422 -2.08 -34.01 2.36
C THR A 422 -2.92 -33.64 1.14
N LEU A 423 -2.29 -33.15 0.06
CA LEU A 423 -2.94 -32.94 -1.24
C LEU A 423 -3.19 -34.26 -1.98
N LEU A 424 -2.50 -35.34 -1.63
CA LEU A 424 -2.69 -36.67 -2.21
C LEU A 424 -3.63 -37.49 -1.34
N SER A 425 -4.54 -38.22 -1.97
CA SER A 425 -5.52 -39.10 -1.33
C SER A 425 -5.79 -40.30 -2.22
N GLN A 426 -6.49 -41.31 -1.70
CA GLN A 426 -6.74 -42.57 -2.42
C GLN A 426 -7.38 -42.36 -3.80
N CYS A 427 -8.27 -41.37 -3.93
CA CYS A 427 -8.96 -41.07 -5.19
C CYS A 427 -8.05 -40.46 -6.28
N ASN A 428 -6.93 -39.82 -5.93
CA ASN A 428 -6.01 -39.20 -6.88
C ASN A 428 -4.62 -39.85 -6.92
N MET A 429 -4.33 -40.86 -6.10
CA MET A 429 -3.04 -41.57 -6.13
C MET A 429 -2.78 -42.27 -7.47
N GLY A 430 -3.82 -42.66 -8.19
CA GLY A 430 -3.71 -43.21 -9.54
C GLY A 430 -3.32 -42.16 -10.59
N CYS A 431 -3.31 -40.88 -10.22
CA CYS A 431 -2.93 -39.78 -11.09
C CYS A 431 -1.51 -39.31 -10.73
N SER A 432 -0.62 -39.18 -11.71
CA SER A 432 0.72 -38.58 -11.49
C SER A 432 0.65 -37.05 -11.38
N CYS A 433 -0.12 -36.54 -10.41
CA CYS A 433 -0.37 -35.10 -10.25
C CYS A 433 0.80 -34.37 -9.59
N SER A 434 1.12 -33.19 -10.12
CA SER A 434 2.03 -32.25 -9.45
C SER A 434 1.35 -31.63 -8.25
N THR A 435 1.94 -31.82 -7.06
CA THR A 435 1.50 -31.16 -5.82
C THR A 435 1.90 -29.69 -5.78
N LYS A 436 2.72 -29.21 -6.72
CA LYS A 436 3.17 -27.81 -6.81
C LYS A 436 2.14 -26.92 -7.49
N HIS A 437 1.39 -27.44 -8.45
CA HIS A 437 0.46 -26.66 -9.26
C HIS A 437 -0.72 -26.06 -8.49
N TRP A 438 -1.12 -24.86 -8.90
CA TRP A 438 -2.31 -24.18 -8.38
C TRP A 438 -3.23 -23.78 -9.53
N ASP A 439 -4.30 -24.54 -9.72
CA ASP A 439 -5.34 -24.31 -10.72
C ASP A 439 -6.70 -24.66 -10.11
N PRO A 440 -7.22 -23.83 -9.18
CA PRO A 440 -8.34 -24.23 -8.34
C PRO A 440 -9.60 -24.51 -9.15
N VAL A 441 -10.33 -25.56 -8.75
CA VAL A 441 -11.64 -25.91 -9.29
C VAL A 441 -12.64 -26.13 -8.17
N CYS A 442 -13.88 -25.71 -8.39
CA CYS A 442 -14.97 -25.79 -7.44
C CYS A 442 -15.90 -26.95 -7.78
N SER A 443 -16.17 -27.79 -6.80
CA SER A 443 -17.17 -28.84 -6.88
C SER A 443 -18.53 -28.35 -6.37
N TYR A 444 -19.61 -28.97 -6.85
CA TYR A 444 -21.00 -28.62 -6.47
C TYR A 444 -21.24 -28.71 -4.95
N ASN A 445 -20.46 -29.52 -4.23
CA ASN A 445 -20.54 -29.69 -2.78
C ASN A 445 -19.89 -28.53 -2.00
N GLY A 446 -19.41 -27.48 -2.68
CA GLY A 446 -18.75 -26.33 -2.05
C GLY A 446 -17.27 -26.55 -1.73
N LEU A 447 -16.73 -27.73 -2.04
CA LEU A 447 -15.33 -28.07 -1.81
C LEU A 447 -14.45 -27.65 -3.00
N THR A 448 -13.39 -26.90 -2.72
CA THR A 448 -12.41 -26.50 -3.72
C THR A 448 -11.26 -27.50 -3.78
N TYR A 449 -10.86 -27.91 -4.98
CA TYR A 449 -9.66 -28.70 -5.21
C TYR A 449 -8.56 -27.82 -5.80
N THR A 450 -7.30 -28.15 -5.50
CA THR A 450 -6.14 -27.33 -5.87
C THR A 450 -5.76 -27.42 -7.35
N SER A 451 -6.15 -28.50 -8.03
CA SER A 451 -6.07 -28.66 -9.49
C SER A 451 -7.13 -29.65 -9.99
N PRO A 452 -7.50 -29.63 -11.28
CA PRO A 452 -8.37 -30.66 -11.87
C PRO A 452 -7.76 -32.07 -11.77
N CYS A 453 -6.43 -32.20 -11.83
CA CYS A 453 -5.74 -33.47 -11.62
C CYS A 453 -5.93 -33.98 -10.19
N LEU A 454 -5.75 -33.12 -9.18
CA LEU A 454 -5.90 -33.49 -7.78
C LEU A 454 -7.37 -33.75 -7.39
N ALA A 455 -8.32 -33.24 -8.17
CA ALA A 455 -9.74 -33.65 -8.13
C ALA A 455 -10.02 -35.01 -8.83
N GLY A 456 -9.03 -35.56 -9.53
CA GLY A 456 -9.15 -36.83 -10.25
C GLY A 456 -9.97 -36.75 -11.53
N CYS A 457 -10.10 -35.56 -12.14
CA CYS A 457 -10.90 -35.37 -13.35
C CYS A 457 -10.22 -35.98 -14.58
N GLN A 458 -11.04 -36.55 -15.47
CA GLN A 458 -10.55 -37.25 -16.67
C GLN A 458 -10.91 -36.53 -17.96
N THR A 459 -12.04 -35.83 -18.03
CA THR A 459 -12.50 -35.20 -19.28
C THR A 459 -12.80 -33.73 -19.05
N SER A 460 -12.71 -32.91 -20.09
CA SER A 460 -13.06 -31.48 -20.05
C SER A 460 -14.03 -31.14 -21.19
N THR A 461 -14.96 -30.23 -20.94
CA THR A 461 -15.89 -29.69 -21.95
C THR A 461 -15.92 -28.18 -21.89
N GLY A 462 -16.10 -27.51 -23.02
CA GLY A 462 -16.14 -26.05 -23.10
C GLY A 462 -14.76 -25.43 -23.33
N THR A 463 -14.75 -24.11 -23.51
CA THR A 463 -13.54 -23.34 -23.83
C THR A 463 -13.45 -22.11 -22.94
N GLY A 464 -12.23 -21.73 -22.55
CA GLY A 464 -11.99 -20.54 -21.74
C GLY A 464 -12.69 -20.59 -20.39
N LYS A 465 -13.49 -19.56 -20.08
CA LYS A 465 -14.13 -19.37 -18.76
C LYS A 465 -15.29 -20.32 -18.51
N GLU A 466 -15.86 -20.91 -19.56
CA GLU A 466 -16.98 -21.85 -19.49
C GLU A 466 -16.49 -23.31 -19.49
N MET A 467 -15.18 -23.54 -19.32
CA MET A 467 -14.64 -24.88 -19.25
C MET A 467 -15.06 -25.56 -17.93
N VAL A 468 -15.56 -26.79 -18.07
CA VAL A 468 -16.00 -27.66 -16.97
C VAL A 468 -15.27 -28.99 -17.09
N PHE A 469 -14.78 -29.51 -15.97
CA PHE A 469 -14.15 -30.82 -15.91
C PHE A 469 -15.15 -31.85 -15.41
N HIS A 470 -15.08 -33.07 -15.95
CA HIS A 470 -16.00 -34.17 -15.66
C HIS A 470 -15.24 -35.44 -15.28
N ASN A 471 -15.99 -36.41 -14.74
CA ASN A 471 -15.49 -37.71 -14.29
C ASN A 471 -14.37 -37.57 -13.24
N CYS A 472 -14.62 -36.72 -12.24
CA CYS A 472 -13.67 -36.46 -11.16
C CYS A 472 -13.84 -37.48 -10.02
N THR A 473 -12.87 -38.37 -9.84
CA THR A 473 -12.93 -39.48 -8.87
C THR A 473 -13.04 -39.02 -7.42
N CYS A 474 -12.39 -37.90 -7.06
CA CYS A 474 -12.39 -37.38 -5.69
C CYS A 474 -13.70 -36.69 -5.29
N VAL A 475 -14.53 -36.31 -6.26
CA VAL A 475 -15.84 -35.69 -6.00
C VAL A 475 -16.87 -36.75 -5.60
N GLY A 476 -16.74 -37.97 -6.11
CA GLY A 476 -17.71 -39.06 -5.92
C GLY A 476 -17.61 -39.81 -4.58
N GLU A 477 -16.57 -39.60 -3.76
CA GLU A 477 -16.41 -40.31 -2.48
C GLU A 477 -17.40 -39.85 -1.39
N MET A 478 -18.06 -38.69 -1.56
CA MET A 478 -19.13 -38.25 -0.66
C MET A 478 -20.47 -38.93 -1.00
N MET A 479 -20.60 -40.17 -0.55
CA MET A 479 -21.79 -41.05 -0.48
C MET A 479 -23.15 -40.38 -0.80
N THR A 480 -23.49 -40.21 -2.08
CA THR A 480 -24.89 -40.22 -2.59
C THR A 480 -24.89 -40.59 -4.08
N PRO A 481 -25.57 -41.67 -4.50
CA PRO A 481 -25.68 -42.02 -5.92
C PRO A 481 -26.56 -41.00 -6.65
N GLY A 482 -26.02 -40.35 -7.68
CA GLY A 482 -26.79 -39.47 -8.59
C GLY A 482 -26.35 -38.00 -8.64
N MET A 483 -25.25 -37.60 -8.01
CA MET A 483 -24.73 -36.23 -8.10
C MET A 483 -23.70 -36.07 -9.23
N ASN A 484 -23.68 -34.89 -9.85
CA ASN A 484 -22.81 -34.55 -10.98
C ASN A 484 -21.33 -34.59 -10.57
N MET A 485 -20.54 -35.50 -11.14
CA MET A 485 -19.08 -35.60 -10.90
C MET A 485 -18.27 -34.55 -11.67
N SER A 486 -18.79 -33.32 -11.72
CA SER A 486 -18.24 -32.21 -12.49
C SER A 486 -17.75 -31.10 -11.58
N VAL A 487 -16.71 -30.41 -12.01
CA VAL A 487 -16.14 -29.25 -11.32
C VAL A 487 -15.96 -28.08 -12.26
N GLU A 488 -16.21 -26.88 -11.76
CA GLU A 488 -16.10 -25.61 -12.48
C GLU A 488 -14.79 -24.91 -12.14
N LEU A 489 -14.34 -24.01 -13.02
CA LEU A 489 -13.11 -23.24 -12.81
C LEU A 489 -13.22 -22.26 -11.64
N GLY A 490 -12.13 -22.15 -10.87
CA GLY A 490 -11.98 -21.20 -9.79
C GLY A 490 -12.27 -21.79 -8.41
N GLN A 491 -12.17 -20.93 -7.39
CA GLN A 491 -12.46 -21.30 -6.01
C GLN A 491 -13.96 -21.25 -5.75
N CYS A 492 -14.45 -22.14 -4.88
CA CYS A 492 -15.83 -22.07 -4.44
C CYS A 492 -16.11 -20.76 -3.69
N PRO A 493 -17.32 -20.19 -3.84
CA PRO A 493 -17.72 -19.03 -3.06
C PRO A 493 -17.67 -19.37 -1.56
N ARG A 494 -17.33 -18.37 -0.74
CA ARG A 494 -17.39 -18.52 0.72
C ARG A 494 -18.85 -18.76 1.15
N LYS A 495 -19.04 -19.42 2.29
CA LYS A 495 -20.36 -19.62 2.91
C LYS A 495 -21.09 -18.28 3.06
N GLY A 496 -22.42 -18.30 2.94
CA GLY A 496 -23.26 -17.10 2.89
C GLY A 496 -23.09 -16.14 4.09
N ASP A 497 -22.73 -16.66 5.26
CA ASP A 497 -22.48 -15.85 6.46
C ASP A 497 -21.28 -14.90 6.32
N CYS A 498 -20.31 -15.23 5.47
CA CYS A 498 -19.12 -14.39 5.27
C CYS A 498 -19.42 -13.06 4.58
N ASP A 499 -20.44 -12.99 3.71
CA ASP A 499 -20.88 -11.74 3.09
C ASP A 499 -21.51 -10.79 4.12
N TYR A 500 -22.22 -11.34 5.11
CA TYR A 500 -22.77 -10.57 6.22
C TYR A 500 -21.65 -10.07 7.16
N MET A 501 -20.72 -10.95 7.53
CA MET A 501 -19.55 -10.58 8.35
C MET A 501 -18.66 -9.55 7.66
N PHE A 502 -18.53 -9.61 6.33
CA PHE A 502 -17.83 -8.60 5.55
C PHE A 502 -18.46 -7.20 5.67
N LYS A 503 -19.80 -7.11 5.61
CA LYS A 503 -20.52 -5.83 5.78
C LYS A 503 -20.31 -5.26 7.18
N ILE A 504 -20.33 -6.10 8.21
CA ILE A 504 -20.01 -5.69 9.59
C ILE A 504 -18.58 -5.17 9.67
N TYR A 505 -17.59 -5.93 9.17
CA TYR A 505 -16.19 -5.53 9.15
C TYR A 505 -15.98 -4.18 8.45
N MET A 506 -16.59 -4.01 7.28
CA MET A 506 -16.50 -2.75 6.53
C MET A 506 -17.12 -1.58 7.29
N THR A 507 -18.26 -1.79 7.95
CA THR A 507 -18.92 -0.76 8.77
C THR A 507 -18.02 -0.35 9.94
N LEU A 508 -17.51 -1.33 10.69
CA LEU A 508 -16.58 -1.09 11.80
C LEU A 508 -15.30 -0.40 11.34
N SER A 509 -14.78 -0.76 10.16
CA SER A 509 -13.60 -0.15 9.59
C SER A 509 -13.82 1.32 9.23
N VAL A 510 -14.97 1.66 8.65
CA VAL A 510 -15.30 3.05 8.26
C VAL A 510 -15.50 3.90 9.51
N VAL A 511 -16.26 3.41 10.48
CA VAL A 511 -16.47 4.10 11.77
C VAL A 511 -15.15 4.25 12.52
N GLY A 512 -14.33 3.20 12.57
CA GLY A 512 -13.01 3.24 13.21
C GLY A 512 -12.07 4.25 12.56
N SER A 513 -12.04 4.30 11.21
CA SER A 513 -11.23 5.26 10.47
C SER A 513 -11.69 6.71 10.74
N PHE A 514 -13.00 6.95 10.80
CA PHE A 514 -13.57 8.26 11.16
C PHE A 514 -13.20 8.68 12.59
N ILE A 515 -13.42 7.80 13.57
CA ILE A 515 -13.13 8.09 14.99
C ILE A 515 -11.63 8.35 15.20
N SER A 516 -10.77 7.51 14.61
CA SER A 516 -9.31 7.71 14.64
C SER A 516 -8.91 9.08 14.08
N ALA A 517 -9.47 9.44 12.92
CA ALA A 517 -9.20 10.71 12.26
C ALA A 517 -9.67 11.94 13.05
N CYS A 518 -10.75 11.84 13.83
CA CYS A 518 -11.19 12.91 14.74
C CYS A 518 -10.13 13.31 15.77
N GLY A 519 -9.22 12.40 16.13
CA GLY A 519 -8.11 12.65 17.05
C GLY A 519 -6.90 13.35 16.42
N GLY A 520 -6.77 13.31 15.10
CA GLY A 520 -5.58 13.79 14.39
C GLY A 520 -5.31 15.28 14.58
N THR A 521 -6.29 16.13 14.28
CA THR A 521 -6.15 17.59 14.42
C THR A 521 -5.95 18.03 15.89
N PRO A 522 -6.73 17.55 16.87
CA PRO A 522 -6.46 17.81 18.29
C PRO A 522 -5.06 17.39 18.73
N GLY A 523 -4.63 16.17 18.36
CA GLY A 523 -3.30 15.66 18.70
C GLY A 523 -2.17 16.53 18.14
N TYR A 524 -2.29 16.96 16.88
CA TYR A 524 -1.31 17.84 16.25
C TYR A 524 -1.23 19.22 16.93
N ILE A 525 -2.36 19.80 17.34
CA ILE A 525 -2.38 21.08 18.06
C ILE A 525 -1.76 20.96 19.46
N VAL A 526 -1.99 19.84 20.16
CA VAL A 526 -1.33 19.57 21.45
C VAL A 526 0.18 19.56 21.26
N LEU A 527 0.68 18.83 20.27
CA LEU A 527 2.11 18.78 19.95
C LEU A 527 2.70 20.18 19.74
N LEU A 528 2.06 21.00 18.88
CA LEU A 528 2.55 22.35 18.59
C LEU A 528 2.54 23.30 19.79
N ARG A 529 1.61 23.11 20.73
CA ARG A 529 1.46 23.99 21.90
C ARG A 529 2.27 23.54 23.11
N SER A 530 2.73 22.28 23.15
CA SER A 530 3.55 21.73 24.24
C SER A 530 5.05 22.01 24.09
N ILE A 531 5.47 22.69 23.03
CA ILE A 531 6.88 22.93 22.69
C ILE A 531 7.17 24.43 22.70
N GLN A 532 8.32 24.80 23.26
CA GLN A 532 8.81 26.18 23.28
C GLN A 532 8.99 26.71 21.84
N GLN A 533 8.71 28.00 21.62
CA GLN A 533 8.67 28.60 20.27
C GLN A 533 9.98 28.44 19.49
N ASP A 534 11.12 28.50 20.17
CA ASP A 534 12.48 28.32 19.63
C ASP A 534 12.75 26.90 19.11
N LEU A 535 12.04 25.88 19.62
CA LEU A 535 12.24 24.47 19.27
C LEU A 535 11.18 23.91 18.29
N LYS A 536 10.15 24.67 17.92
CA LYS A 536 9.01 24.14 17.14
C LYS A 536 9.39 23.61 15.77
N SER A 537 10.24 24.32 15.04
CA SER A 537 10.70 23.91 13.71
C SER A 537 11.52 22.61 13.78
N LEU A 538 12.46 22.52 14.73
CA LEU A 538 13.25 21.32 15.00
C LEU A 538 12.34 20.15 15.39
N ALA A 539 11.34 20.39 16.23
CA ALA A 539 10.40 19.37 16.68
C ALA A 539 9.54 18.79 15.55
N LEU A 540 9.03 19.63 14.65
CA LEU A 540 8.27 19.21 13.48
C LEU A 540 9.16 18.46 12.47
N GLY A 541 10.40 18.93 12.28
CA GLY A 541 11.40 18.26 11.45
C GLY A 541 11.73 16.86 11.97
N MET A 542 12.00 16.74 13.28
CA MET A 542 12.33 15.47 13.92
C MET A 542 11.13 14.51 13.97
N GLN A 543 9.92 15.03 14.24
CA GLN A 543 8.69 14.23 14.13
C GLN A 543 8.55 13.65 12.72
N THR A 544 8.69 14.49 11.69
CA THR A 544 8.59 14.06 10.29
C THR A 544 9.65 13.00 9.97
N LEU A 545 10.90 13.22 10.36
CA LEU A 545 12.00 12.27 10.17
C LEU A 545 11.70 10.91 10.82
N ILE A 546 11.30 10.91 12.10
CA ILE A 546 10.99 9.68 12.85
C ILE A 546 9.83 8.93 12.20
N VAL A 547 8.76 9.64 11.85
CA VAL A 547 7.54 9.03 11.29
C VAL A 547 7.82 8.44 9.91
N ARG A 548 8.58 9.13 9.07
CA ARG A 548 8.94 8.65 7.73
C ARG A 548 9.89 7.46 7.81
N THR A 549 10.90 7.53 8.70
CA THR A 549 11.91 6.48 8.84
C THR A 549 11.36 5.24 9.54
N LEU A 550 10.80 5.39 10.74
CA LEU A 550 10.36 4.28 11.59
C LEU A 550 8.88 3.92 11.39
N GLY A 551 8.05 4.86 10.95
CA GLY A 551 6.64 4.63 10.64
C GLY A 551 6.38 4.25 9.19
N GLY A 552 7.23 4.68 8.26
CA GLY A 552 7.05 4.40 6.83
C GLY A 552 7.73 3.13 6.34
N ILE A 553 9.01 2.92 6.70
CA ILE A 553 9.83 1.86 6.09
C ILE A 553 9.61 0.48 6.74
N PRO A 554 9.69 0.30 8.08
CA PRO A 554 9.52 -1.01 8.69
C PRO A 554 8.14 -1.66 8.50
N PRO A 555 6.99 -0.94 8.61
CA PRO A 555 5.67 -1.58 8.67
C PRO A 555 5.32 -2.46 7.49
N PRO A 556 5.42 -1.99 6.24
CA PRO A 556 5.13 -2.83 5.10
C PRO A 556 5.98 -4.11 5.08
N ILE A 557 7.23 -4.04 5.56
CA ILE A 557 8.17 -5.18 5.58
C ILE A 557 7.75 -6.22 6.62
N TYR A 558 7.55 -5.83 7.89
CA TYR A 558 7.22 -6.80 8.93
C TYR A 558 5.77 -7.29 8.82
N PHE A 559 4.81 -6.45 8.44
CA PHE A 559 3.44 -6.91 8.15
C PHE A 559 3.46 -7.91 6.98
N GLY A 560 4.25 -7.65 5.94
CA GLY A 560 4.46 -8.59 4.84
C GLY A 560 5.03 -9.92 5.32
N ALA A 561 6.09 -9.90 6.14
CA ALA A 561 6.70 -11.11 6.69
C ALA A 561 5.73 -11.91 7.60
N LEU A 562 4.87 -11.23 8.35
CA LEU A 562 3.85 -11.87 9.19
C LEU A 562 2.78 -12.57 8.34
N ILE A 563 2.34 -11.93 7.26
CA ILE A 563 1.40 -12.51 6.27
C ILE A 563 2.04 -13.73 5.59
N ASP A 564 3.31 -13.64 5.19
CA ASP A 564 4.02 -14.75 4.56
C ASP A 564 4.10 -15.99 5.47
N ARG A 565 4.18 -15.80 6.80
CA ARG A 565 4.16 -16.89 7.80
C ARG A 565 2.82 -17.61 7.94
N THR A 566 1.72 -17.09 7.38
CA THR A 566 0.40 -17.75 7.43
C THR A 566 0.07 -18.48 6.14
N CYS A 567 1.01 -18.51 5.18
CA CYS A 567 0.83 -19.17 3.91
C CYS A 567 0.63 -20.69 4.07
N LEU A 568 -0.46 -21.20 3.50
CA LEU A 568 -0.73 -22.64 3.38
C LEU A 568 -0.16 -23.20 2.07
N LYS A 569 -0.23 -22.41 0.98
CA LYS A 569 0.21 -22.85 -0.34
C LYS A 569 1.01 -21.76 -1.06
N TRP A 570 2.31 -22.01 -1.20
CA TRP A 570 3.20 -21.20 -2.01
C TRP A 570 3.02 -21.51 -3.50
N GLY A 571 3.06 -20.47 -4.34
CA GLY A 571 3.32 -20.61 -5.78
C GLY A 571 4.75 -21.07 -6.04
N THR A 572 5.00 -21.58 -7.24
CA THR A 572 6.34 -22.00 -7.66
C THR A 572 6.80 -21.14 -8.83
N LYS A 573 8.01 -20.60 -8.74
CA LYS A 573 8.58 -19.82 -9.86
C LYS A 573 8.92 -20.74 -11.04
N LEU A 574 9.05 -20.15 -12.23
CA LEU A 574 9.33 -20.88 -13.48
C LEU A 574 10.59 -21.77 -13.41
N CYS A 575 11.61 -21.35 -12.66
CA CYS A 575 12.88 -22.08 -12.46
C CYS A 575 12.94 -22.82 -11.10
N GLY A 576 11.81 -23.03 -10.45
CA GLY A 576 11.76 -23.56 -9.08
C GLY A 576 11.94 -22.49 -8.00
N GLY A 577 11.70 -22.88 -6.74
CA GLY A 577 11.70 -21.97 -5.59
C GLY A 577 10.33 -21.42 -5.21
N ARG A 578 10.26 -20.71 -4.07
CA ARG A 578 9.02 -20.17 -3.51
C ARG A 578 8.60 -18.87 -4.22
N GLY A 579 7.36 -18.84 -4.66
CA GLY A 579 6.70 -17.72 -5.34
C GLY A 579 5.84 -16.86 -4.41
N ALA A 580 4.81 -16.23 -4.97
CA ALA A 580 3.75 -15.57 -4.20
C ALA A 580 2.82 -16.61 -3.59
N CYS A 581 2.31 -16.34 -2.39
CA CYS A 581 1.42 -17.27 -1.71
C CYS A 581 -0.02 -17.18 -2.24
N ARG A 582 -0.63 -18.35 -2.51
CA ARG A 582 -1.93 -18.51 -3.17
C ARG A 582 -3.11 -18.60 -2.20
N ILE A 583 -2.88 -19.23 -1.04
CA ILE A 583 -3.87 -19.35 0.03
C ILE A 583 -3.20 -19.26 1.40
N TYR A 584 -3.90 -18.65 2.35
CA TYR A 584 -3.42 -18.41 3.71
C TYR A 584 -4.40 -19.02 4.71
N ASP A 585 -3.90 -19.34 5.90
CA ASP A 585 -4.75 -19.65 7.05
C ASP A 585 -5.42 -18.36 7.55
N SER A 586 -6.74 -18.27 7.37
CA SER A 586 -7.56 -17.09 7.70
C SER A 586 -7.50 -16.74 9.18
N ASP A 587 -7.45 -17.72 10.08
CA ASP A 587 -7.42 -17.45 11.52
C ASP A 587 -6.06 -16.88 11.92
N SER A 588 -4.97 -17.56 11.53
CA SER A 588 -3.61 -17.04 11.77
C SER A 588 -3.38 -15.69 11.09
N PHE A 589 -3.92 -15.46 9.89
CA PHE A 589 -3.81 -14.17 9.19
C PHE A 589 -4.54 -13.09 9.98
N ARG A 590 -5.80 -13.31 10.38
CA ARG A 590 -6.59 -12.35 11.16
C ARG A 590 -5.87 -11.97 12.44
N TYR A 591 -5.41 -12.95 13.23
CA TYR A 591 -4.66 -12.66 14.45
C TYR A 591 -3.38 -11.89 14.15
N LYS A 592 -2.50 -12.35 13.26
CA LYS A 592 -1.22 -11.64 13.02
C LYS A 592 -1.41 -10.24 12.44
N LEU A 593 -2.38 -10.01 11.56
CA LEU A 593 -2.59 -8.68 10.98
C LEU A 593 -3.22 -7.71 12.00
N GLN A 594 -4.17 -8.16 12.80
CA GLN A 594 -4.90 -7.30 13.72
C GLN A 594 -4.23 -7.19 15.10
N ASP A 595 -3.59 -8.25 15.58
CA ASP A 595 -2.86 -8.29 16.84
C ASP A 595 -1.54 -7.53 16.73
N THR A 596 -0.83 -7.58 15.60
CA THR A 596 0.33 -6.69 15.40
C THR A 596 -0.06 -5.21 15.40
N ASN A 597 -1.28 -4.88 14.95
CA ASN A 597 -1.80 -3.52 15.17
C ASN A 597 -1.99 -3.21 16.66
N LEU A 598 -2.47 -4.18 17.47
CA LEU A 598 -2.65 -4.04 18.93
C LEU A 598 -1.33 -4.04 19.72
N GLU A 599 -0.37 -4.91 19.40
CA GLU A 599 0.96 -4.96 20.01
C GLU A 599 1.75 -3.69 19.72
N VAL A 600 1.53 -3.06 18.56
CA VAL A 600 2.04 -1.71 18.29
C VAL A 600 1.40 -0.68 19.24
N PHE A 601 0.11 -0.81 19.60
CA PHE A 601 -0.53 0.00 20.66
C PHE A 601 -0.12 -0.39 22.10
N TYR A 602 0.26 -1.65 22.33
CA TYR A 602 0.69 -2.23 23.60
C TYR A 602 2.18 -2.61 23.55
N SER A 603 3.07 -1.62 23.42
CA SER A 603 4.48 -1.84 23.76
C SER A 603 4.79 -1.29 25.14
N PRO A 604 4.59 -2.05 26.24
CA PRO A 604 5.42 -1.90 27.41
C PRO A 604 6.67 -2.75 27.20
N SER A 605 7.82 -2.09 27.06
CA SER A 605 9.11 -2.52 27.59
C SER A 605 9.11 -3.93 28.24
N LYS A 606 9.31 -4.98 27.44
CA LYS A 606 9.82 -6.27 27.94
C LYS A 606 11.30 -6.39 27.58
N HIS A 607 12.10 -5.50 28.15
CA HIS A 607 13.52 -5.77 28.39
C HIS A 607 13.89 -5.26 29.78
N THR A 608 14.79 -6.00 30.43
CA THR A 608 15.13 -6.03 31.87
C THR A 608 14.13 -6.85 32.70
N ARG A 609 14.53 -7.90 33.41
CA ARG A 609 15.85 -8.32 33.91
C ARG A 609 15.74 -9.75 34.50
N PRO A 610 16.86 -10.29 35.03
CA PRO A 610 17.74 -11.30 34.42
C PRO A 610 17.17 -12.72 34.33
#